data_AF-A0A0L0NMK4-F1
#
_entry.id   AF-A0A0L0NMK4-F1
#
_cell.length_a   1.000
_cell.length_b   1.000
_cell.length_c   1.000
_cell.angle_alpha   90.00
_cell.angle_beta   90.00
_cell.angle_gamma   90.00
#
_symmetry.space_group_name_H-M   'P 1'
#
loop_
_entity.id
_entity.type
_entity.pdbx_description
1 polymer ?
#
loop_
_entity_poly.entity_id
_entity_poly.type
_entity_poly.pdbx_seq_one_letter_code
_entity_poly.pdbx_strand_id
1 'polypeptide(L)'
;MQRVNLEGLYAVVLAALPHLQRAPGGRVVVVSPPIYSRFFRGKTAYAMGKVAMSILTKGLAMDLVHDGLKDMAIISIWPAAIESAATAQFTNLRPDEAYDLRKATIFSDATLAILNAPASVVNGELHLDEDFLREHARVTDFSKYNLVPGASPRRIMPAQLPDLTVAEQDDEGKRLDSSKKARL
;
A
#
# COMPACT_ATOMS: atom_id res chain seq x y z
N MET A 1 14.54 -3.40 -11.66
CA MET A 1 13.50 -3.32 -10.62
C MET A 1 12.98 -1.89 -10.42
N GLN A 2 13.85 -0.89 -10.26
CA GLN A 2 13.42 0.52 -10.08
C GLN A 2 12.59 1.06 -11.26
N ARG A 3 12.99 0.72 -12.50
CA ARG A 3 12.22 1.02 -13.73
C ARG A 3 10.78 0.50 -13.73
N VAL A 4 10.54 -0.63 -13.06
CA VAL A 4 9.21 -1.26 -13.01
C VAL A 4 8.42 -0.75 -11.81
N ASN A 5 9.04 -0.70 -10.63
CA ASN A 5 8.37 -0.29 -9.40
C ASN A 5 8.15 1.23 -9.35
N LEU A 6 9.21 2.01 -9.21
CA LEU A 6 9.11 3.45 -9.01
C LEU A 6 8.74 4.17 -10.30
N GLU A 7 9.56 4.03 -11.34
CA GLU A 7 9.35 4.75 -12.60
C GLU A 7 8.05 4.31 -13.29
N GLY A 8 7.77 3.00 -13.27
CA GLY A 8 6.54 2.44 -13.81
C GLY A 8 5.28 2.95 -13.10
N LEU A 9 5.27 2.95 -11.76
CA LEU A 9 4.15 3.51 -11.00
C LEU A 9 3.98 5.00 -11.30
N TYR A 10 5.07 5.78 -11.28
CA TYR A 10 5.01 7.21 -11.55
C TYR A 10 4.44 7.50 -12.94
N ALA A 11 4.89 6.77 -13.98
CA ALA A 11 4.37 6.92 -15.34
C ALA A 11 2.88 6.57 -15.45
N VAL A 12 2.43 5.48 -14.81
CA VAL A 12 1.02 5.07 -14.81
C VAL A 12 0.14 6.11 -14.11
N VAL A 13 0.58 6.59 -12.93
CA VAL A 13 -0.15 7.63 -12.18
C VAL A 13 -0.26 8.90 -13.02
N LEU A 14 0.85 9.38 -13.57
CA LEU A 14 0.87 10.61 -14.38
C LEU A 14 -0.08 10.51 -15.59
N ALA A 15 -0.11 9.35 -16.25
CA ALA A 15 -0.98 9.13 -17.40
C ALA A 15 -2.46 8.97 -17.01
N ALA A 16 -2.76 8.33 -15.88
CA ALA A 16 -4.12 8.04 -15.43
C ALA A 16 -4.79 9.22 -14.72
N LEU A 17 -4.02 10.08 -14.05
CA LEU A 17 -4.53 11.13 -13.16
C LEU A 17 -5.53 12.08 -13.85
N PRO A 18 -5.28 12.58 -15.09
CA PRO A 18 -6.24 13.46 -15.78
C PRO A 18 -7.59 12.79 -16.07
N HIS A 19 -7.63 11.46 -16.16
CA HIS A 19 -8.86 10.69 -16.36
C HIS A 19 -9.57 10.43 -15.03
N LEU A 20 -8.81 10.10 -13.98
CA LEU A 20 -9.33 9.86 -12.64
C LEU A 20 -9.96 11.13 -12.04
N GLN A 21 -9.40 12.31 -12.32
CA GLN A 21 -9.94 13.61 -11.90
C GLN A 21 -11.31 13.93 -12.50
N ARG A 22 -11.68 13.29 -13.63
CA ARG A 22 -12.99 13.48 -14.27
C ARG A 22 -14.05 12.52 -13.75
N ALA A 23 -13.64 11.47 -13.03
CA ALA A 23 -14.54 10.47 -12.47
C ALA A 23 -14.84 10.80 -11.00
N PRO A 24 -16.10 10.65 -10.54
CA PRO A 24 -16.39 10.75 -9.12
C PRO A 24 -15.71 9.61 -8.37
N GLY A 25 -14.96 9.92 -7.29
CA GLY A 25 -14.40 8.91 -6.40
C GLY A 25 -13.17 8.16 -6.92
N GLY A 26 -12.30 8.79 -7.73
CA GLY A 26 -11.08 8.16 -8.24
C GLY A 26 -10.22 7.50 -7.14
N ARG A 27 -9.78 6.26 -7.39
CA ARG A 27 -8.95 5.47 -6.46
C ARG A 27 -7.70 4.97 -7.16
N VAL A 28 -6.55 5.18 -6.53
CA VAL A 28 -5.28 4.56 -6.92
C VAL A 28 -4.84 3.62 -5.80
N VAL A 29 -4.85 2.32 -6.07
CA VAL A 29 -4.41 1.30 -5.11
C VAL A 29 -3.02 0.83 -5.51
N VAL A 30 -2.05 1.08 -4.65
CA VAL A 30 -0.63 0.78 -4.88
C VAL A 30 -0.21 -0.43 -4.05
N VAL A 31 0.37 -1.45 -4.70
CA VAL A 31 0.90 -2.62 -3.97
C VAL A 31 2.29 -2.30 -3.41
N SER A 32 2.35 -1.61 -2.28
CA SER A 32 3.59 -1.21 -1.62
C SER A 32 3.49 -1.30 -0.08
N PRO A 33 4.63 -1.50 0.62
CA PRO A 33 4.65 -1.80 2.05
C PRO A 33 4.53 -0.53 2.92
N PRO A 34 4.13 -0.68 4.20
CA PRO A 34 4.47 0.30 5.22
C PRO A 34 6.00 0.50 5.33
N ILE A 35 6.43 1.69 5.74
CA ILE A 35 7.86 2.02 5.84
C ILE A 35 8.38 1.69 7.24
N TYR A 36 9.19 0.64 7.38
CA TYR A 36 9.80 0.24 8.66
C TYR A 36 11.11 -0.52 8.47
N SER A 37 12.04 -0.38 9.42
CA SER A 37 13.42 -0.85 9.30
C SER A 37 13.58 -2.36 9.04
N ARG A 38 12.72 -3.19 9.63
CA ARG A 38 12.75 -4.65 9.42
C ARG A 38 12.45 -5.03 7.96
N PHE A 39 11.75 -4.21 7.20
CA PHE A 39 11.50 -4.45 5.77
C PHE A 39 12.78 -4.35 4.92
N PHE A 40 13.83 -3.66 5.39
CA PHE A 40 15.03 -3.42 4.57
C PHE A 40 16.05 -4.55 4.70
N ARG A 41 16.02 -5.26 5.83
CA ARG A 41 17.02 -6.27 6.22
C ARG A 41 17.16 -7.35 5.15
N GLY A 42 18.38 -7.46 4.59
CA GLY A 42 18.75 -8.48 3.60
C GLY A 42 18.16 -8.25 2.19
N LYS A 43 17.45 -7.14 1.95
CA LYS A 43 16.78 -6.87 0.67
C LYS A 43 16.76 -5.39 0.28
N THR A 44 17.78 -4.62 0.68
CA THR A 44 17.85 -3.15 0.52
C THR A 44 17.54 -2.67 -0.90
N ALA A 45 18.15 -3.24 -1.94
CA ALA A 45 17.91 -2.80 -3.31
C ALA A 45 16.44 -3.00 -3.76
N TYR A 46 15.82 -4.10 -3.35
CA TYR A 46 14.39 -4.35 -3.56
C TYR A 46 13.54 -3.36 -2.75
N ALA A 47 13.89 -3.19 -1.47
CA ALA A 47 13.18 -2.32 -0.55
C ALA A 47 13.18 -0.87 -1.00
N MET A 48 14.28 -0.35 -1.56
CA MET A 48 14.36 1.00 -2.14
C MET A 48 13.21 1.24 -3.13
N GLY A 49 12.96 0.30 -4.05
CA GLY A 49 11.93 0.48 -5.06
C GLY A 49 10.51 0.38 -4.50
N LYS A 50 10.29 -0.55 -3.57
CA LYS A 50 8.98 -0.70 -2.93
C LYS A 50 8.65 0.46 -2.01
N VAL A 51 9.61 0.94 -1.22
CA VAL A 51 9.44 2.10 -0.33
C VAL A 51 9.27 3.38 -1.11
N ALA A 52 9.94 3.54 -2.27
CA ALA A 52 9.73 4.70 -3.12
C ALA A 52 8.28 4.80 -3.63
N MET A 53 7.61 3.66 -3.88
CA MET A 53 6.18 3.65 -4.21
C MET A 53 5.30 4.11 -3.04
N SER A 54 5.67 3.76 -1.81
CA SER A 54 5.00 4.18 -0.58
C SER A 54 5.17 5.69 -0.34
N ILE A 55 6.35 6.22 -0.63
CA ILE A 55 6.63 7.66 -0.60
C ILE A 55 5.74 8.40 -1.61
N LEU A 56 5.61 7.86 -2.84
CA LEU A 56 4.71 8.45 -3.84
C LEU A 56 3.25 8.45 -3.37
N THR A 57 2.81 7.39 -2.67
CA THR A 57 1.46 7.34 -2.06
C THR A 57 1.27 8.48 -1.06
N LYS A 58 2.22 8.67 -0.13
CA LYS A 58 2.14 9.74 0.89
C LYS A 58 2.17 11.12 0.24
N GLY A 59 3.11 11.36 -0.68
CA GLY A 59 3.25 12.66 -1.34
C GLY A 59 2.03 13.04 -2.20
N LEU A 60 1.59 12.14 -3.08
CA LEU A 60 0.46 12.42 -3.95
C LEU A 60 -0.84 12.58 -3.16
N ALA A 61 -1.01 11.86 -2.05
CA ALA A 61 -2.17 12.06 -1.18
C ALA A 61 -2.27 13.47 -0.62
N MET A 62 -1.12 14.07 -0.25
CA MET A 62 -1.05 15.47 0.19
C MET A 62 -1.38 16.41 -0.98
N ASP A 63 -0.85 16.15 -2.18
CA ASP A 63 -1.15 16.93 -3.38
C ASP A 63 -2.65 16.90 -3.72
N LEU A 64 -3.32 15.74 -3.59
CA LEU A 64 -4.77 15.62 -3.80
C LEU A 64 -5.56 16.50 -2.81
N VAL A 65 -5.13 16.57 -1.55
CA VAL A 65 -5.76 17.45 -0.54
C VAL A 65 -5.52 18.91 -0.90
N HIS A 66 -4.28 19.26 -1.25
CA HIS A 66 -3.88 20.60 -1.67
C HIS A 66 -4.71 21.10 -2.87
N ASP A 67 -4.95 20.22 -3.85
CA ASP A 67 -5.72 20.55 -5.06
C ASP A 67 -7.24 20.49 -4.85
N GLY A 68 -7.70 20.26 -3.61
CA GLY A 68 -9.12 20.20 -3.27
C GLY A 68 -9.84 18.95 -3.77
N LEU A 69 -9.11 17.93 -4.21
CA LEU A 69 -9.63 16.66 -4.76
C LEU A 69 -10.01 15.68 -3.64
N LYS A 70 -10.84 16.14 -2.69
CA LYS A 70 -11.15 15.44 -1.43
C LYS A 70 -11.86 14.09 -1.60
N ASP A 71 -12.49 13.87 -2.75
CA ASP A 71 -13.16 12.60 -3.07
C ASP A 71 -12.22 11.58 -3.73
N MET A 72 -11.02 11.99 -4.14
CA MET A 72 -9.99 11.10 -4.67
C MET A 72 -9.08 10.60 -3.55
N ALA A 73 -8.50 9.41 -3.76
CA ALA A 73 -7.53 8.87 -2.83
C ALA A 73 -6.49 7.99 -3.53
N ILE A 74 -5.26 8.07 -3.05
CA ILE A 74 -4.22 7.09 -3.29
C ILE A 74 -3.89 6.37 -1.98
N ILE A 75 -3.75 5.06 -2.02
CA ILE A 75 -3.46 4.23 -0.86
C ILE A 75 -2.47 3.14 -1.23
N SER A 76 -1.58 2.80 -0.30
CA SER A 76 -0.77 1.60 -0.39
C SER A 76 -1.33 0.48 0.47
N ILE A 77 -1.40 -0.71 -0.11
CA ILE A 77 -1.77 -1.94 0.59
C ILE A 77 -0.69 -3.01 0.37
N TRP A 78 -0.37 -3.74 1.43
CA TRP A 78 0.62 -4.80 1.41
C TRP A 78 0.08 -6.10 1.99
N PRO A 79 0.25 -7.24 1.30
CA PRO A 79 -0.17 -8.52 1.85
C PRO A 79 0.74 -8.94 2.99
N ALA A 80 0.16 -9.31 4.14
CA ALA A 80 0.93 -9.78 5.28
C ALA A 80 1.73 -11.07 4.96
N ALA A 81 1.08 -12.05 4.32
CA ALA A 81 1.68 -13.26 3.75
C ALA A 81 0.66 -14.00 2.87
N ILE A 82 0.85 -13.96 1.54
CA ILE A 82 -0.05 -14.64 0.59
C ILE A 82 0.69 -15.61 -0.33
N GLU A 83 -0.03 -16.61 -0.83
CA GLU A 83 0.37 -17.38 -1.98
C GLU A 83 0.40 -16.50 -3.24
N SER A 84 1.52 -16.53 -3.95
CA SER A 84 1.79 -15.76 -5.16
C SER A 84 2.91 -16.43 -5.93
N ALA A 85 3.16 -16.01 -7.17
CA ALA A 85 4.31 -16.47 -7.93
C ALA A 85 5.66 -16.23 -7.21
N ALA A 86 5.74 -15.19 -6.37
CA ALA A 86 6.95 -14.88 -5.59
C ALA A 86 7.11 -15.82 -4.38
N THR A 87 6.01 -16.24 -3.76
CA THR A 87 6.05 -17.18 -2.63
C THR A 87 6.10 -18.65 -3.06
N ALA A 88 5.63 -18.94 -4.28
CA ALA A 88 5.68 -20.28 -4.88
C ALA A 88 7.11 -20.86 -4.94
N GLN A 89 8.12 -20.02 -5.18
CA GLN A 89 9.52 -20.45 -5.18
C GLN A 89 9.96 -20.97 -3.79
N PHE A 90 9.50 -20.33 -2.72
CA PHE A 90 9.83 -20.74 -1.36
C PHE A 90 9.04 -21.99 -0.95
N THR A 91 7.73 -22.04 -1.24
CA THR A 91 6.90 -23.21 -0.91
C THR A 91 7.30 -24.46 -1.69
N ASN A 92 7.83 -24.33 -2.91
CA ASN A 92 8.35 -25.46 -3.68
C ASN A 92 9.64 -26.04 -3.05
N LEU A 93 10.45 -25.18 -2.43
CA LEU A 93 11.68 -25.61 -1.75
C LEU A 93 11.42 -26.06 -0.30
N ARG A 94 10.43 -25.47 0.35
CA ARG A 94 10.05 -25.67 1.75
C ARG A 94 8.52 -25.72 1.87
N PRO A 95 7.90 -26.90 1.66
CA PRO A 95 6.44 -27.04 1.64
C PRO A 95 5.75 -26.65 2.95
N ASP A 96 6.45 -26.71 4.07
CA ASP A 96 6.01 -26.27 5.38
C ASP A 96 5.70 -24.76 5.44
N GLU A 97 6.33 -23.94 4.59
CA GLU A 97 6.01 -22.51 4.49
C GLU A 97 4.56 -22.26 4.06
N ALA A 98 3.90 -23.20 3.40
CA ALA A 98 2.50 -23.07 3.01
C ALA A 98 1.56 -22.89 4.21
N TYR A 99 1.93 -23.40 5.40
CA TYR A 99 1.16 -23.22 6.64
C TYR A 99 1.20 -21.79 7.18
N ASP A 100 2.18 -20.99 6.75
CA ASP A 100 2.31 -19.57 7.11
C ASP A 100 1.67 -18.63 6.06
N LEU A 101 1.08 -19.17 4.99
CA LEU A 101 0.49 -18.38 3.89
C LEU A 101 -1.03 -18.33 3.92
N ARG A 102 -1.56 -17.23 3.37
CA ARG A 102 -2.97 -17.08 3.03
C ARG A 102 -3.22 -17.15 1.52
N LYS A 103 -4.43 -17.49 1.13
CA LYS A 103 -4.96 -17.37 -0.23
C LYS A 103 -4.94 -15.92 -0.66
N ALA A 104 -4.65 -15.67 -1.94
CA ALA A 104 -4.65 -14.32 -2.51
C ALA A 104 -6.00 -13.58 -2.39
N THR A 105 -7.11 -14.30 -2.15
CA THR A 105 -8.44 -13.70 -1.99
C THR A 105 -8.55 -12.73 -0.82
N ILE A 106 -7.68 -12.82 0.21
CA ILE A 106 -7.63 -11.80 1.27
C ILE A 106 -7.27 -10.43 0.70
N PHE A 107 -6.31 -10.39 -0.23
CA PHE A 107 -5.86 -9.15 -0.85
C PHE A 107 -6.95 -8.57 -1.77
N SER A 108 -7.68 -9.44 -2.47
CA SER A 108 -8.85 -9.03 -3.26
C SER A 108 -9.95 -8.43 -2.40
N ASP A 109 -10.32 -9.07 -1.29
CA ASP A 109 -11.36 -8.57 -0.38
C ASP A 109 -10.94 -7.24 0.27
N ALA A 110 -9.67 -7.12 0.66
CA ALA A 110 -9.12 -5.87 1.19
C ALA A 110 -9.14 -4.75 0.14
N THR A 111 -8.79 -5.06 -1.11
CA THR A 111 -8.85 -4.10 -2.23
C THR A 111 -10.30 -3.63 -2.46
N LEU A 112 -11.27 -4.54 -2.48
CA LEU A 112 -12.68 -4.17 -2.62
C LEU A 112 -13.17 -3.33 -1.44
N ALA A 113 -12.77 -3.64 -0.21
CA ALA A 113 -13.10 -2.83 0.95
C ALA A 113 -12.52 -1.41 0.84
N ILE A 114 -11.27 -1.27 0.38
CA ILE A 114 -10.61 0.02 0.11
C ILE A 114 -11.37 0.82 -0.94
N LEU A 115 -11.76 0.20 -2.04
CA LEU A 115 -12.47 0.88 -3.13
C LEU A 115 -13.83 1.44 -2.68
N ASN A 116 -14.48 0.78 -1.72
CA ASN A 116 -15.76 1.20 -1.15
C ASN A 116 -15.61 2.15 0.06
N ALA A 117 -14.40 2.40 0.54
CA ALA A 117 -14.16 3.26 1.69
C ALA A 117 -14.21 4.76 1.32
N PRO A 118 -14.63 5.62 2.26
CA PRO A 118 -14.51 7.08 2.10
C PRO A 118 -13.08 7.49 1.82
N ALA A 119 -12.87 8.49 0.95
CA ALA A 119 -11.53 8.95 0.58
C ALA A 119 -10.72 9.41 1.81
N SER A 120 -11.41 10.05 2.76
CA SER A 120 -10.83 10.50 4.04
C SER A 120 -10.31 9.38 4.94
N VAL A 121 -10.69 8.12 4.69
CA VAL A 121 -10.21 6.96 5.44
C VAL A 121 -8.97 6.34 4.81
N VAL A 122 -8.82 6.45 3.48
CA VAL A 122 -7.79 5.71 2.74
C VAL A 122 -6.70 6.58 2.14
N ASN A 123 -6.95 7.87 1.92
CA ASN A 123 -6.00 8.74 1.23
C ASN A 123 -4.69 8.87 2.02
N GLY A 124 -3.58 8.51 1.39
CA GLY A 124 -2.24 8.57 1.97
C GLY A 124 -1.90 7.41 2.88
N GLU A 125 -2.78 6.44 3.08
CA GLU A 125 -2.53 5.37 4.03
C GLU A 125 -1.58 4.28 3.48
N LEU A 126 -0.88 3.61 4.41
CA LEU A 126 0.00 2.47 4.13
C LEU A 126 -0.45 1.28 4.98
N HIS A 127 -1.41 0.50 4.50
CA HIS A 127 -2.04 -0.58 5.27
C HIS A 127 -1.51 -1.97 4.94
N LEU A 128 -1.70 -2.88 5.90
CA LEU A 128 -1.73 -4.32 5.65
C LEU A 128 -3.16 -4.74 5.31
N ASP A 129 -3.30 -5.74 4.44
CA ASP A 129 -4.58 -6.32 4.07
C ASP A 129 -5.40 -6.83 5.26
N GLU A 130 -4.78 -7.59 6.16
CA GLU A 130 -5.43 -8.08 7.38
C GLU A 130 -5.88 -6.95 8.30
N ASP A 131 -5.01 -5.98 8.55
CA ASP A 131 -5.29 -4.88 9.48
C ASP A 131 -6.42 -4.01 8.92
N PHE A 132 -6.41 -3.70 7.63
CA PHE A 132 -7.49 -2.95 6.99
C PHE A 132 -8.84 -3.69 7.05
N LEU A 133 -8.86 -4.99 6.76
CA LEU A 133 -10.09 -5.80 6.84
C LEU A 133 -10.62 -5.87 8.27
N ARG A 134 -9.73 -5.95 9.26
CA ARG A 134 -10.09 -5.98 10.67
C ARG A 134 -10.70 -4.66 11.12
N GLU A 135 -10.05 -3.55 10.80
CA GLU A 135 -10.41 -2.21 11.26
C GLU A 135 -11.62 -1.64 10.51
N HIS A 136 -11.68 -1.82 9.19
CA HIS A 136 -12.67 -1.14 8.34
C HIS A 136 -13.75 -2.06 7.79
N ALA A 137 -13.51 -3.36 7.67
CA ALA A 137 -14.48 -4.35 7.19
C ALA A 137 -15.02 -5.29 8.28
N ARG A 138 -14.61 -5.08 9.54
CA ARG A 138 -15.03 -5.87 10.72
C ARG A 138 -14.78 -7.38 10.59
N VAL A 139 -13.76 -7.77 9.82
CA VAL A 139 -13.36 -9.17 9.69
C VAL A 139 -12.58 -9.58 10.95
N THR A 140 -13.11 -10.54 11.69
CA THR A 140 -12.48 -11.07 12.91
C THR A 140 -11.89 -12.46 12.70
N ASP A 141 -12.55 -13.27 11.86
CA ASP A 141 -12.09 -14.60 11.48
C ASP A 141 -11.46 -14.60 10.07
N PHE A 142 -10.16 -14.88 10.03
CA PHE A 142 -9.37 -14.96 8.81
C PHE A 142 -9.13 -16.40 8.33
N SER A 143 -9.69 -17.41 9.03
CA SER A 143 -9.47 -18.83 8.75
C SER A 143 -9.83 -19.22 7.30
N LYS A 144 -10.86 -18.57 6.72
CA LYS A 144 -11.27 -18.77 5.32
C LYS A 144 -10.16 -18.45 4.30
N TYR A 145 -9.23 -17.58 4.68
CA TYR A 145 -8.08 -17.20 3.86
C TYR A 145 -6.87 -18.09 4.08
N ASN A 146 -6.85 -19.03 5.02
CA ASN A 146 -5.68 -19.88 5.19
C ASN A 146 -5.47 -20.73 3.93
N LEU A 147 -4.21 -20.81 3.47
CA LEU A 147 -3.87 -21.64 2.32
C LEU A 147 -4.06 -23.12 2.66
N VAL A 148 -3.55 -23.54 3.82
CA VAL A 148 -3.77 -24.87 4.38
C VAL A 148 -4.93 -24.82 5.38
N PRO A 149 -6.02 -25.61 5.19
CA PRO A 149 -7.12 -25.67 6.14
C PRO A 149 -6.65 -26.06 7.55
N GLY A 150 -7.17 -25.37 8.57
CA GLY A 150 -6.81 -25.61 9.98
C GLY A 150 -5.46 -25.03 10.42
N ALA A 151 -4.66 -24.47 9.51
CA ALA A 151 -3.45 -23.75 9.88
C ALA A 151 -3.76 -22.49 10.70
N SER A 152 -2.79 -22.02 11.47
CA SER A 152 -2.85 -20.74 12.18
C SER A 152 -1.60 -19.92 11.84
N PRO A 153 -1.56 -19.28 10.64
CA PRO A 153 -0.41 -18.48 10.22
C PRO A 153 -0.03 -17.45 11.28
N ARG A 154 1.25 -17.41 11.65
CA ARG A 154 1.74 -16.42 12.62
C ARG A 154 1.76 -15.02 12.01
N ARG A 155 1.61 -13.98 12.83
CA ARG A 155 1.79 -12.60 12.36
C ARG A 155 3.26 -12.32 12.04
N ILE A 156 3.62 -12.26 10.76
CA ILE A 156 4.98 -11.97 10.29
C ILE A 156 5.25 -10.45 10.29
N MET A 157 4.21 -9.63 10.11
CA MET A 157 4.33 -8.17 10.09
C MET A 157 4.38 -7.56 11.50
N PRO A 158 4.87 -6.30 11.66
CA PRO A 158 4.92 -5.66 12.98
C PRO A 158 3.54 -5.59 13.64
N ALA A 159 3.49 -5.66 14.97
CA ALA A 159 2.22 -5.60 15.68
C ALA A 159 1.56 -4.21 15.57
N GLN A 160 2.43 -3.20 15.60
CA GLN A 160 2.14 -1.79 15.42
C GLN A 160 3.11 -1.28 14.34
N LEU A 161 2.57 -0.56 13.37
CA LEU A 161 3.36 0.09 12.32
C LEU A 161 3.75 1.50 12.78
N PRO A 162 4.90 2.04 12.30
CA PRO A 162 5.24 3.43 12.54
C PRO A 162 4.20 4.36 11.94
N ASP A 163 3.88 5.42 12.67
CA ASP A 163 3.24 6.60 12.11
C ASP A 163 4.33 7.49 11.49
N LEU A 164 4.08 7.94 10.26
CA LEU A 164 4.99 8.81 9.51
C LEU A 164 4.61 10.29 9.61
N THR A 165 3.54 10.62 10.33
CA THR A 165 3.15 11.99 10.58
C THR A 165 4.07 12.68 11.59
N VAL A 166 4.09 14.00 11.52
CA VAL A 166 4.76 14.89 12.48
C VAL A 166 3.74 15.88 13.06
N ALA A 167 4.10 16.61 14.12
CA ALA A 167 3.17 17.54 14.77
C ALA A 167 2.69 18.66 13.82
N GLU A 168 3.55 19.06 12.89
CA GLU A 168 3.31 20.10 11.89
C GLU A 168 2.83 19.55 10.53
N GLN A 169 2.27 18.33 10.50
CA GLN A 169 1.90 17.65 9.24
C GLN A 169 1.00 18.49 8.32
N ASP A 170 0.11 19.31 8.90
CA ASP A 170 -0.82 20.18 8.19
C ASP A 170 -0.31 21.63 8.01
N ASP A 171 0.89 21.96 8.52
CA ASP A 171 1.52 23.27 8.29
C ASP A 171 2.32 23.26 6.98
N GLU A 172 1.69 23.76 5.91
CA GLU A 172 2.30 23.85 4.57
C GLU A 172 3.38 24.94 4.45
N GLY A 173 3.56 25.81 5.45
CA GLY A 173 4.50 26.93 5.40
C GLY A 173 4.38 27.77 4.11
N LYS A 174 5.49 27.90 3.36
CA LYS A 174 5.48 28.52 2.01
C LYS A 174 5.34 27.44 0.95
N ARG A 175 4.27 27.52 0.16
CA ARG A 175 3.97 26.61 -0.95
C ARG A 175 5.16 26.45 -1.90
N LEU A 176 5.58 25.21 -2.11
CA LEU A 176 6.69 24.86 -2.99
C LEU A 176 6.20 23.98 -4.13
N ASP A 177 5.98 24.58 -5.30
CA ASP A 177 5.68 23.83 -6.52
C ASP A 177 6.99 23.46 -7.21
N SER A 178 7.42 22.21 -7.04
CA SER A 178 8.67 21.71 -7.64
C SER A 178 8.63 21.65 -9.17
N SER A 179 7.43 21.62 -9.77
CA SER A 179 7.24 21.65 -11.22
C SER A 179 7.34 23.06 -11.82
N LYS A 180 7.11 24.09 -10.99
CA LYS A 180 7.21 25.51 -11.38
C LYS A 180 8.53 26.17 -10.99
N LYS A 181 9.50 25.46 -10.40
CA LYS A 181 10.83 26.03 -10.20
C LYS A 181 11.41 26.39 -11.57
N ALA A 182 11.55 27.70 -11.80
CA ALA A 182 12.18 28.27 -12.96
C ALA A 182 13.49 27.52 -13.24
N ARG A 183 13.70 27.13 -14.50
CA ARG A 183 15.00 26.70 -15.00
C ARG A 183 16.05 27.66 -14.45
N LEU A 184 16.96 27.15 -13.61
CA LEU A 184 18.25 27.79 -13.39
C LEU A 184 19.06 27.70 -14.68
#